data_AF-A0AAN9ACA6-F1
#
_entry.id   AF-A0AAN9ACA6-F1
#
_cell.length_a   1.000
_cell.length_b   1.000
_cell.length_c   1.000
_cell.angle_alpha   90.00
_cell.angle_beta   90.00
_cell.angle_gamma   90.00
#
_symmetry.space_group_name_H-M   'P 1'
#
loop_
_entity.id
_entity.type
_entity.pdbx_description
1 polymer ?
#
loop_
_entity_poly.entity_id
_entity_poly.type
_entity_poly.pdbx_seq_one_letter_code
_entity_poly.pdbx_strand_id
1 'polypeptide(L)'
;AYCFTSVLRFLVKLRMMFRVILSVFLVVVVQLCSARSPILPDLPGSVPCPVSCPPVHHPICGSDAVTYENECQLDLVACQGSPIHKVSEGACAGSDTQSNDCFYDCDEIFTPVCGNDGRTYGSECELNYTMCKDPSLLKSHNGRCGSRSTEGRTIEDGCPVICGDENSPVCGSDGVTYDSLCELRQAACNDATIVMMAVGECEEVSTTEMPTTTMIEEFYLEQPEN
;
A
#
# COMPACT_ATOMS: atom_id res chain seq x y z
N ALA A 1 37.18 -17.12 -95.98
CA ALA A 1 37.30 -17.80 -94.67
C ALA A 1 37.88 -16.90 -93.55
N TYR A 2 38.97 -16.15 -93.78
CA TYR A 2 39.66 -15.36 -92.74
C TYR A 2 38.90 -14.15 -92.17
N CYS A 3 38.01 -13.51 -92.95
CA CYS A 3 37.25 -12.34 -92.46
C CYS A 3 36.16 -12.75 -91.45
N PHE A 4 35.50 -13.89 -91.69
CA PHE A 4 34.41 -14.39 -90.83
C PHE A 4 34.93 -14.88 -89.47
N THR A 5 36.11 -15.51 -89.44
CA THR A 5 36.73 -15.94 -88.18
C THR A 5 37.26 -14.75 -87.35
N SER A 6 37.75 -13.69 -87.99
CA SER A 6 38.14 -12.45 -87.31
C SER A 6 36.94 -11.68 -86.75
N VAL A 7 35.84 -11.58 -87.50
CA VAL A 7 34.59 -10.96 -87.02
C VAL A 7 33.99 -11.79 -85.88
N LEU A 8 33.95 -13.12 -86.00
CA LEU A 8 33.45 -13.99 -84.93
C LEU A 8 34.32 -13.90 -83.66
N ARG A 9 35.65 -13.86 -83.80
CA ARG A 9 36.57 -13.62 -82.66
C ARG A 9 36.40 -12.24 -82.05
N PHE A 10 36.14 -11.20 -82.86
CA PHE A 10 35.85 -9.85 -82.37
C PHE A 10 34.51 -9.79 -81.63
N LEU A 11 33.45 -10.41 -82.16
CA LEU A 11 32.15 -10.48 -81.52
C LEU A 11 32.17 -11.32 -80.24
N VAL A 12 32.96 -12.41 -80.20
CA VAL A 12 33.17 -13.21 -78.98
C VAL A 12 33.96 -12.42 -77.94
N LYS A 13 35.01 -11.68 -78.34
CA LYS A 13 35.73 -10.75 -77.45
C LYS A 13 34.82 -9.64 -76.95
N LEU A 14 34.01 -9.03 -77.80
CA LEU A 14 33.06 -7.98 -77.45
C LEU A 14 32.00 -8.49 -76.46
N ARG A 15 31.48 -9.71 -76.67
CA ARG A 15 30.55 -10.39 -75.74
C ARG A 15 31.22 -10.76 -74.42
N MET A 16 32.49 -11.17 -74.42
CA MET A 16 33.28 -11.39 -73.19
C MET A 16 33.52 -10.08 -72.45
N MET A 17 33.93 -9.02 -73.14
CA MET A 17 34.14 -7.71 -72.53
C MET A 17 32.83 -7.15 -71.96
N PHE A 18 31.71 -7.31 -72.66
CA PHE A 18 30.39 -6.90 -72.14
C PHE A 18 29.97 -7.71 -70.92
N ARG A 19 30.26 -9.02 -70.88
CA ARG A 19 30.04 -9.85 -69.69
C ARG A 19 30.91 -9.44 -68.51
N VAL A 20 32.18 -9.10 -68.76
CA VAL A 20 33.11 -8.61 -67.74
C VAL A 20 32.68 -7.23 -67.22
N ILE A 21 32.28 -6.31 -68.11
CA ILE A 21 31.77 -4.99 -67.74
C ILE A 21 30.48 -5.13 -66.95
N LEU A 22 29.53 -5.96 -67.38
CA LEU A 22 28.28 -6.20 -66.67
C LEU A 22 28.53 -6.87 -65.31
N SER A 23 29.47 -7.81 -65.21
CA SER A 23 29.82 -8.45 -63.93
C SER A 23 30.54 -7.49 -62.99
N VAL A 24 31.44 -6.64 -63.50
CA VAL A 24 32.11 -5.60 -62.69
C VAL A 24 31.09 -4.56 -62.26
N PHE A 25 30.15 -4.16 -63.13
CA PHE A 25 29.07 -3.26 -62.78
C PHE A 25 28.13 -3.87 -61.73
N LEU A 26 27.76 -5.15 -61.86
CA LEU A 26 26.98 -5.88 -60.85
C LEU A 26 27.72 -5.98 -59.51
N VAL A 27 29.02 -6.30 -59.53
CA VAL A 27 29.84 -6.35 -58.31
C VAL A 27 29.96 -4.96 -57.68
N VAL A 28 30.16 -3.90 -58.48
CA VAL A 28 30.19 -2.51 -57.99
C VAL A 28 28.83 -2.09 -57.43
N VAL A 29 27.72 -2.42 -58.10
CA VAL A 29 26.36 -2.16 -57.60
C VAL A 29 26.07 -2.95 -56.33
N VAL A 30 26.45 -4.23 -56.24
CA VAL A 30 26.31 -5.05 -55.03
C VAL A 30 27.19 -4.50 -53.91
N GLN A 31 28.42 -4.06 -54.19
CA GLN A 31 29.30 -3.45 -53.20
C GLN A 31 28.80 -2.07 -52.75
N LEU A 32 28.19 -1.27 -53.64
CA LEU A 32 27.54 0.00 -53.31
C LEU A 32 26.22 -0.21 -52.54
N CYS A 33 25.48 -1.29 -52.81
CA CYS A 33 24.28 -1.67 -52.04
C CYS A 33 24.62 -2.37 -50.71
N SER A 34 25.79 -3.00 -50.58
CA SER A 34 26.26 -3.66 -49.34
C SER A 34 27.13 -2.73 -48.48
N ALA A 35 27.56 -1.59 -49.02
CA ALA A 35 28.25 -0.55 -48.26
C ALA A 35 27.24 0.16 -47.35
N ARG A 36 27.14 -0.35 -46.12
CA ARG A 36 26.50 0.29 -44.97
C ARG A 36 25.01 0.55 -45.13
N SER A 37 24.22 -0.24 -44.40
CA SER A 37 23.08 0.32 -43.68
C SER A 37 23.50 1.70 -43.14
N PRO A 38 22.74 2.78 -43.36
CA PRO A 38 23.01 4.01 -42.65
C PRO A 38 22.87 3.67 -41.17
N ILE A 39 24.01 3.57 -40.49
CA ILE A 39 24.05 3.77 -39.04
C ILE A 39 23.53 5.19 -38.92
N LEU A 40 22.25 5.31 -38.57
CA LEU A 40 21.64 6.59 -38.24
C LEU A 40 22.61 7.23 -37.24
N PRO A 41 23.15 8.43 -37.51
CA PRO A 41 23.96 9.10 -36.51
C PRO A 41 23.08 9.24 -35.27
N ASP A 42 23.48 8.59 -34.18
CA ASP A 42 22.85 8.73 -32.88
C ASP A 42 22.62 10.22 -32.66
N LEU A 43 21.34 10.62 -32.56
CA LEU A 43 21.02 12.00 -32.23
C LEU A 43 21.77 12.34 -30.94
N PRO A 44 22.41 13.51 -30.84
CA PRO A 44 23.04 13.94 -29.61
C PRO A 44 21.96 14.04 -28.52
N GLY A 45 21.84 13.00 -27.70
CA GLY A 45 20.79 12.84 -26.69
C GLY A 45 20.03 11.50 -26.71
N SER A 46 20.26 10.59 -27.66
CA SER A 46 19.68 9.24 -27.60
C SER A 46 20.47 8.36 -26.63
N VAL A 47 19.94 8.18 -25.41
CA VAL A 47 20.43 7.17 -24.48
C VAL A 47 20.28 5.80 -25.17
N PRO A 48 21.36 5.02 -25.35
CA PRO A 48 21.26 3.71 -25.98
C PRO A 48 20.35 2.80 -25.13
N CYS A 49 19.52 2.00 -25.80
CA CYS A 49 18.61 1.09 -25.10
C CYS A 49 19.40 0.18 -24.14
N PRO A 50 18.89 -0.08 -22.93
CA PRO A 50 19.43 -1.13 -22.08
C PRO A 50 19.49 -2.46 -22.85
N VAL A 51 20.55 -3.25 -22.63
CA VAL A 51 20.67 -4.62 -23.20
C VAL A 51 20.17 -5.66 -22.21
N SER A 52 20.26 -5.36 -20.91
CA SER A 52 19.78 -6.17 -19.81
C SER A 52 19.41 -5.28 -18.64
N CYS A 53 18.57 -5.79 -17.76
CA CYS A 53 18.16 -5.11 -16.54
C CYS A 53 18.59 -5.90 -15.30
N PRO A 54 18.99 -5.22 -14.22
CA PRO A 54 19.28 -5.88 -12.95
C PRO A 54 17.99 -6.46 -12.35
N PRO A 55 18.08 -7.57 -11.58
CA PRO A 55 16.93 -8.19 -10.91
C PRO A 55 16.57 -7.43 -9.62
N VAL A 56 16.35 -6.12 -9.73
CA VAL A 56 15.94 -5.25 -8.63
C VAL A 56 14.44 -5.06 -8.72
N HIS A 57 13.71 -5.40 -7.64
CA HIS A 57 12.27 -5.27 -7.60
C HIS A 57 11.87 -3.90 -7.04
N HIS A 58 11.54 -2.96 -7.94
CA HIS A 58 11.10 -1.61 -7.61
C HIS A 58 9.97 -1.21 -8.57
N PRO A 59 8.74 -1.72 -8.35
CA PRO A 59 7.70 -1.70 -9.36
C PRO A 59 7.30 -0.26 -9.72
N ILE A 60 6.99 -0.05 -11.00
CA ILE A 60 6.51 1.24 -11.52
C ILE A 60 5.33 1.03 -12.48
N CYS A 61 4.45 2.02 -12.55
CA CYS A 61 3.32 1.99 -13.46
C CYS A 61 3.65 2.70 -14.77
N GLY A 62 3.50 2.01 -15.89
CA GLY A 62 3.61 2.58 -17.22
C GLY A 62 2.33 3.27 -17.69
N SER A 63 2.46 4.14 -18.70
CA SER A 63 1.34 4.82 -19.36
C SER A 63 0.42 3.91 -20.17
N ASP A 64 0.82 2.66 -20.34
CA ASP A 64 0.06 1.55 -20.89
C ASP A 64 -0.75 0.77 -19.82
N ALA A 65 -0.76 1.26 -18.58
CA ALA A 65 -1.36 0.60 -17.41
C ALA A 65 -0.74 -0.77 -17.07
N VAL A 66 0.51 -1.01 -17.49
CA VAL A 66 1.28 -2.21 -17.12
C VAL A 66 2.25 -1.88 -15.99
N THR A 67 2.33 -2.78 -15.00
CA THR A 67 3.34 -2.70 -13.94
C THR A 67 4.65 -3.32 -14.43
N TYR A 68 5.71 -2.54 -14.44
CA TYR A 68 7.06 -2.98 -14.78
C TYR A 68 7.84 -3.29 -13.49
N GLU A 69 8.67 -4.34 -13.50
CA GLU A 69 9.45 -4.78 -12.34
C GLU A 69 10.38 -3.70 -11.78
N ASN A 70 10.91 -2.85 -12.67
CA ASN A 70 11.71 -1.67 -12.36
C ASN A 70 11.76 -0.69 -13.55
N GLU A 71 12.36 0.47 -13.32
CA GLU A 71 12.56 1.53 -14.32
C GLU A 71 13.33 1.08 -15.55
N CYS A 72 14.36 0.24 -15.39
CA CYS A 72 15.10 -0.30 -16.54
C CYS A 72 14.21 -1.12 -17.48
N GLN A 73 13.27 -1.90 -16.94
CA GLN A 73 12.34 -2.69 -17.77
C GLN A 73 11.38 -1.81 -18.56
N LEU A 74 10.89 -0.72 -17.95
CA LEU A 74 10.06 0.26 -18.67
C LEU A 74 10.88 0.93 -19.77
N ASP A 75 12.09 1.38 -19.48
CA ASP A 75 12.98 2.02 -20.46
C ASP A 75 13.36 1.08 -21.61
N LEU A 76 13.57 -0.20 -21.31
CA LEU A 76 13.85 -1.23 -22.30
C LEU A 76 12.70 -1.35 -23.30
N VAL A 77 11.47 -1.47 -22.82
CA VAL A 77 10.27 -1.57 -23.67
C VAL A 77 10.00 -0.24 -24.38
N ALA A 78 10.25 0.89 -23.72
CA ALA A 78 10.12 2.21 -24.30
C ALA A 78 11.04 2.39 -25.52
N CYS A 79 12.29 1.99 -25.36
CA CYS A 79 13.33 2.09 -26.38
C CYS A 79 13.16 1.07 -27.53
N GLN A 80 12.47 -0.04 -27.30
CA GLN A 80 12.16 -1.05 -28.33
C GLN A 80 11.01 -0.64 -29.27
N GLY A 81 10.42 0.54 -29.08
CA GLY A 81 9.46 1.12 -30.03
C GLY A 81 8.06 1.35 -29.46
N SER A 82 7.85 1.13 -28.16
CA SER A 82 6.60 1.49 -27.49
C SER A 82 6.76 2.89 -26.87
N PRO A 83 6.01 3.93 -27.26
CA PRO A 83 6.10 5.24 -26.62
C PRO A 83 5.40 5.23 -25.25
N ILE A 84 5.99 4.51 -24.30
CA ILE A 84 5.53 4.40 -22.92
C ILE A 84 6.39 5.26 -22.00
N HIS A 85 5.79 5.77 -20.95
CA HIS A 85 6.49 6.53 -19.91
C HIS A 85 5.93 6.15 -18.54
N LYS A 86 6.69 6.44 -17.49
CA LYS A 86 6.27 6.24 -16.11
C LYS A 86 5.12 7.19 -15.75
N VAL A 87 4.03 6.63 -15.22
CA VAL A 87 2.87 7.37 -14.69
C VAL A 87 2.98 7.55 -13.18
N SER A 88 3.39 6.51 -12.45
CA SER A 88 3.54 6.57 -10.99
C SER A 88 4.62 5.61 -10.49
N GLU A 89 5.13 5.90 -9.29
CA GLU A 89 5.85 4.90 -8.49
C GLU A 89 4.88 3.79 -8.04
N GLY A 90 5.39 2.57 -7.90
CA GLY A 90 4.58 1.41 -7.52
C GLY A 90 3.81 0.80 -8.70
N ALA A 91 3.08 -0.29 -8.42
CA ALA A 91 2.22 -0.94 -9.40
C ALA A 91 1.08 -0.04 -9.88
N CYS A 92 0.57 -0.28 -11.09
CA CYS A 92 -0.60 0.44 -11.60
C CYS A 92 -1.85 0.21 -10.73
N ALA A 93 -2.70 1.23 -10.61
CA ALA A 93 -3.98 1.09 -9.93
C ALA A 93 -4.86 0.05 -10.64
N GLY A 94 -5.27 -1.00 -9.93
CA GLY A 94 -6.00 -2.13 -10.52
C GLY A 94 -5.12 -3.20 -11.18
N SER A 95 -3.80 -3.00 -11.22
CA SER A 95 -2.81 -4.07 -11.38
C SER A 95 -2.56 -4.75 -10.02
N ASP A 96 -3.65 -5.05 -9.32
CA ASP A 96 -3.64 -6.17 -8.39
C ASP A 96 -3.50 -7.42 -9.27
N THR A 97 -2.29 -7.66 -9.78
CA THR A 97 -1.79 -9.02 -9.66
C THR A 97 -1.83 -9.26 -8.17
N GLN A 98 -2.95 -9.81 -7.75
CA GLN A 98 -2.99 -10.75 -6.67
C GLN A 98 -1.86 -11.72 -6.99
N SER A 99 -0.66 -11.39 -6.52
CA SER A 99 0.34 -12.37 -6.23
C SER A 99 -0.37 -13.25 -5.21
N ASN A 100 -1.07 -14.26 -5.73
CA ASN A 100 -1.50 -15.44 -5.01
C ASN A 100 -0.29 -16.22 -4.45
N ASP A 101 0.86 -15.56 -4.30
CA ASP A 101 2.00 -16.06 -3.58
C ASP A 101 1.94 -15.43 -2.20
N CYS A 102 1.16 -16.06 -1.34
CA CYS A 102 1.13 -15.76 0.08
C CYS A 102 2.49 -16.15 0.66
N PHE A 103 3.47 -15.27 0.57
CA PHE A 103 4.79 -15.49 1.11
C PHE A 103 4.88 -14.89 2.52
N TYR A 104 4.71 -15.75 3.53
CA TYR A 104 4.92 -15.40 4.93
C TYR A 104 5.99 -16.34 5.50
N ASP A 105 7.11 -15.78 5.91
CA ASP A 105 8.12 -16.46 6.72
C ASP A 105 7.79 -16.19 8.19
N CYS A 106 7.02 -17.08 8.79
CA CYS A 106 6.53 -16.91 10.16
C CYS A 106 7.51 -17.53 11.16
N ASP A 107 8.00 -16.72 12.10
CA ASP A 107 8.75 -17.24 13.26
C ASP A 107 7.89 -18.20 14.09
N GLU A 108 8.52 -19.16 14.78
CA GLU A 108 7.85 -20.11 15.69
C GLU A 108 7.44 -19.48 17.05
N ILE A 109 6.92 -18.25 17.00
CA ILE A 109 6.41 -17.55 18.18
C ILE A 109 4.93 -17.93 18.38
N PHE A 110 4.64 -18.58 19.51
CA PHE A 110 3.27 -19.00 19.84
C PHE A 110 2.49 -17.88 20.55
N THR A 111 1.82 -17.03 19.77
CA THR A 111 0.91 -15.95 20.20
C THR A 111 -0.47 -16.15 19.57
N PRO A 112 -1.30 -17.05 20.11
CA PRO A 112 -2.45 -17.56 19.39
C PRO A 112 -3.52 -16.50 19.11
N VAL A 113 -4.21 -16.64 18.00
CA VAL A 113 -5.37 -15.82 17.61
C VAL A 113 -6.52 -16.71 17.12
N CYS A 114 -7.75 -16.23 17.27
CA CYS A 114 -8.95 -16.94 16.83
C CYS A 114 -9.48 -16.31 15.54
N GLY A 115 -9.74 -17.13 14.53
CA GLY A 115 -10.41 -16.74 13.29
C GLY A 115 -11.94 -16.72 13.43
N ASN A 116 -12.62 -16.01 12.52
CA ASN A 116 -14.08 -16.03 12.38
C ASN A 116 -14.63 -17.39 11.92
N ASP A 117 -13.76 -18.29 11.48
CA ASP A 117 -14.04 -19.70 11.17
C ASP A 117 -13.98 -20.62 12.41
N GLY A 118 -13.71 -20.06 13.60
CA GLY A 118 -13.60 -20.80 14.85
C GLY A 118 -12.30 -21.58 15.01
N ARG A 119 -11.29 -21.35 14.16
CA ARG A 119 -9.97 -21.99 14.25
C ARG A 119 -8.96 -21.13 14.98
N THR A 120 -8.13 -21.78 15.79
CA THR A 120 -6.98 -21.13 16.44
C THR A 120 -5.77 -21.19 15.53
N TYR A 121 -5.13 -20.04 15.31
CA TYR A 121 -3.87 -19.90 14.61
C TYR A 121 -2.76 -19.65 15.64
N GLY A 122 -1.57 -20.20 15.41
CA GLY A 122 -0.44 -20.14 16.35
C GLY A 122 0.15 -18.74 16.49
N SER A 123 -0.01 -17.90 15.47
CA SER A 123 0.39 -16.49 15.49
C SER A 123 -0.50 -15.66 14.54
N GLU A 124 -0.40 -14.34 14.65
CA GLU A 124 -1.03 -13.41 13.69
C GLU A 124 -0.43 -13.55 12.29
N CYS A 125 0.84 -13.93 12.17
CA CYS A 125 1.48 -14.23 10.89
C CYS A 125 0.81 -15.44 10.20
N GLU A 126 0.56 -16.52 10.95
CA GLU A 126 -0.08 -17.72 10.42
C GLU A 126 -1.55 -17.45 10.01
N LEU A 127 -2.26 -16.63 10.78
CA LEU A 127 -3.59 -16.17 10.41
C LEU A 127 -3.55 -15.37 9.09
N ASN A 128 -2.66 -14.38 8.97
CA ASN A 128 -2.53 -13.53 7.80
C ASN A 128 -2.13 -14.32 6.53
N TYR A 129 -1.25 -15.32 6.67
CA TYR A 129 -0.94 -16.25 5.59
C TYR A 129 -2.19 -16.98 5.08
N THR A 130 -3.07 -17.38 5.98
CA THR A 130 -4.31 -18.06 5.64
C THR A 130 -5.33 -17.08 5.06
N MET A 131 -5.45 -15.87 5.61
CA MET A 131 -6.29 -14.79 5.08
C MET A 131 -5.90 -14.39 3.65
N CYS A 132 -4.60 -14.45 3.35
CA CYS A 132 -4.12 -14.22 1.99
C CYS A 132 -4.64 -15.29 1.01
N LYS A 133 -4.76 -16.56 1.43
CA LYS A 133 -5.32 -17.64 0.62
C LYS A 133 -6.85 -17.64 0.58
N ASP A 134 -7.46 -17.21 1.67
CA ASP A 134 -8.90 -17.11 1.86
C ASP A 134 -9.27 -15.74 2.45
N PRO A 135 -9.59 -14.75 1.59
CA PRO A 135 -9.95 -13.40 2.03
C PRO A 135 -11.22 -13.31 2.88
N SER A 136 -12.02 -14.39 2.99
CA SER A 136 -13.20 -14.43 3.84
C SER A 136 -12.88 -14.72 5.31
N LEU A 137 -11.68 -15.24 5.57
CA LEU A 137 -11.15 -15.42 6.91
C LEU A 137 -10.78 -14.06 7.50
N LEU A 138 -11.25 -13.80 8.71
CA LEU A 138 -10.95 -12.61 9.48
C LEU A 138 -10.55 -13.01 10.89
N LYS A 139 -9.73 -12.17 11.53
CA LYS A 139 -9.44 -12.30 12.96
C LYS A 139 -10.71 -12.01 13.77
N SER A 140 -11.15 -12.97 14.58
CA SER A 140 -12.23 -12.80 15.54
C SER A 140 -11.71 -12.16 16.83
N HIS A 141 -10.73 -12.78 17.50
CA HIS A 141 -10.15 -12.26 18.74
C HIS A 141 -8.71 -12.75 18.97
N ASN A 142 -8.00 -12.14 19.92
CA ASN A 142 -6.70 -12.65 20.38
C ASN A 142 -6.90 -13.86 21.31
N GLY A 143 -5.95 -14.79 21.33
CA GLY A 143 -6.05 -16.04 22.07
C GLY A 143 -6.65 -17.18 21.24
N ARG A 144 -6.69 -18.39 21.83
CA ARG A 144 -7.27 -19.56 21.15
C ARG A 144 -8.79 -19.48 21.11
N CYS A 145 -9.40 -19.97 20.04
CA CYS A 145 -10.85 -20.17 19.99
C CYS A 145 -11.30 -21.16 21.08
N GLY A 146 -12.45 -20.89 21.70
CA GLY A 146 -13.00 -21.75 22.74
C GLY A 146 -12.20 -21.78 24.05
N SER A 147 -11.05 -21.08 24.12
CA SER A 147 -10.49 -20.70 25.41
C SER A 147 -11.52 -19.83 26.09
N ARG A 148 -12.15 -20.38 27.13
CA ARG A 148 -12.86 -19.59 28.13
C ARG A 148 -11.79 -18.79 28.83
N SER A 149 -11.48 -17.64 28.25
CA SER A 149 -10.44 -16.72 28.66
C SER A 149 -10.62 -16.43 30.15
N THR A 150 -9.76 -17.01 31.00
CA THR A 150 -9.53 -16.47 32.34
C THR A 150 -8.78 -15.14 32.27
N GLU A 151 -8.31 -14.75 31.08
CA GLU A 151 -7.80 -13.43 30.75
C GLU A 151 -8.39 -13.01 29.40
N GLY A 152 -9.53 -12.30 29.40
CA GLY A 152 -10.07 -11.65 28.19
C GLY A 152 -11.43 -12.12 27.66
N ARG A 153 -12.49 -11.87 28.45
CA ARG A 153 -13.89 -11.66 28.02
C ARG A 153 -14.63 -12.81 27.31
N THR A 154 -15.51 -13.47 28.05
CA THR A 154 -16.89 -13.59 27.57
C THR A 154 -17.63 -12.34 28.02
N ILE A 155 -17.83 -11.40 27.10
CA ILE A 155 -18.88 -10.39 27.24
C ILE A 155 -19.70 -10.43 25.98
N GLU A 156 -20.62 -11.37 26.01
CA GLU A 156 -21.96 -11.04 25.58
C GLU A 156 -22.52 -10.12 26.68
N ASP A 157 -22.84 -8.87 26.31
CA ASP A 157 -23.75 -7.94 26.99
C ASP A 157 -23.45 -7.45 28.43
N GLY A 158 -22.35 -6.73 28.67
CA GLY A 158 -22.20 -5.97 29.93
C GLY A 158 -20.90 -5.19 30.09
N CYS A 159 -20.93 -4.09 30.83
CA CYS A 159 -19.81 -3.18 31.08
C CYS A 159 -18.69 -3.79 31.95
N PRO A 160 -17.53 -4.19 31.38
CA PRO A 160 -16.44 -4.76 32.19
C PRO A 160 -15.41 -3.71 32.55
N VAL A 161 -15.60 -3.07 33.69
CA VAL A 161 -14.53 -2.31 34.28
C VAL A 161 -14.17 -3.02 35.58
N ILE A 162 -13.00 -3.66 35.62
CA ILE A 162 -12.42 -4.10 36.90
C ILE A 162 -11.67 -2.90 37.43
N CYS A 163 -12.16 -2.33 38.52
CA CYS A 163 -11.48 -1.25 39.22
C CYS A 163 -10.55 -1.85 40.27
N GLY A 164 -9.35 -1.28 40.40
CA GLY A 164 -8.45 -1.58 41.51
C GLY A 164 -8.83 -0.80 42.75
N ASP A 165 -8.11 -1.00 43.84
CA ASP A 165 -8.35 -0.34 45.14
C ASP A 165 -7.91 1.14 45.19
N GLU A 166 -8.10 1.89 44.10
CA GLU A 166 -7.81 3.32 44.04
C GLU A 166 -8.92 4.10 44.74
N ASN A 167 -8.59 4.82 45.80
CA ASN A 167 -9.55 5.56 46.63
C ASN A 167 -9.41 7.08 46.38
N SER A 168 -9.86 7.50 45.20
CA SER A 168 -9.75 8.87 44.66
C SER A 168 -11.16 9.33 44.25
N PRO A 169 -12.00 9.78 45.20
CA PRO A 169 -13.43 9.93 44.96
C PRO A 169 -13.74 11.01 43.91
N VAL A 170 -14.84 10.82 43.17
CA VAL A 170 -15.37 11.76 42.17
C VAL A 170 -16.90 11.87 42.26
N CYS A 171 -17.45 13.03 41.96
CA CYS A 171 -18.90 13.27 41.96
C CYS A 171 -19.48 13.12 40.55
N GLY A 172 -20.51 12.31 40.40
CA GLY A 172 -21.28 12.14 39.17
C GLY A 172 -22.42 13.15 39.00
N SER A 173 -22.92 13.31 37.78
CA SER A 173 -24.08 14.15 37.43
C SER A 173 -25.41 13.62 37.97
N ASP A 174 -25.43 12.37 38.38
CA ASP A 174 -26.49 11.70 39.13
C ASP A 174 -26.48 12.05 40.64
N GLY A 175 -25.48 12.82 41.10
CA GLY A 175 -25.31 13.18 42.51
C GLY A 175 -24.71 12.06 43.35
N VAL A 176 -24.13 11.03 42.73
CA VAL A 176 -23.48 9.91 43.42
C VAL A 176 -21.97 10.14 43.49
N THR A 177 -21.39 9.92 44.67
CA THR A 177 -19.94 9.82 44.86
C THR A 177 -19.47 8.43 44.45
N TYR A 178 -18.49 8.37 43.56
CA TYR A 178 -17.80 7.15 43.14
C TYR A 178 -16.41 7.09 43.75
N ASP A 179 -15.96 5.93 44.23
CA ASP A 179 -14.69 5.79 44.96
C ASP A 179 -13.48 6.06 44.05
N SER A 180 -13.66 5.92 42.73
CA SER A 180 -12.69 6.33 41.72
C SER A 180 -13.33 6.73 40.40
N LEU A 181 -12.55 7.40 39.54
CA LEU A 181 -12.94 7.65 38.16
C LEU A 181 -13.21 6.35 37.38
N CYS A 182 -12.58 5.24 37.78
CA CYS A 182 -12.82 3.93 37.20
C CYS A 182 -14.26 3.47 37.44
N GLU A 183 -14.74 3.59 38.68
CA GLU A 183 -16.10 3.21 39.07
C GLU A 183 -17.15 4.12 38.44
N LEU A 184 -16.89 5.43 38.36
CA LEU A 184 -17.76 6.36 37.63
C LEU A 184 -17.90 5.94 36.16
N ARG A 185 -16.80 5.53 35.51
CA ARG A 185 -16.83 5.05 34.12
C ARG A 185 -17.55 3.71 33.97
N GLN A 186 -17.50 2.85 34.98
CA GLN A 186 -18.28 1.61 35.01
C GLN A 186 -19.77 1.91 35.04
N ALA A 187 -20.19 2.83 35.91
CA ALA A 187 -21.57 3.27 36.00
C ALA A 187 -22.02 3.97 34.71
N ALA A 188 -21.22 4.89 34.19
CA ALA A 188 -21.49 5.61 32.93
C ALA A 188 -21.56 4.68 31.70
N CYS A 189 -20.94 3.51 31.78
CA CYS A 189 -21.09 2.50 30.74
C CYS A 189 -22.49 1.85 30.77
N ASN A 190 -23.07 1.64 31.95
CA ASN A 190 -24.43 1.12 32.11
C ASN A 190 -25.48 2.21 31.88
N ASP A 191 -25.15 3.46 32.21
CA ASP A 191 -25.99 4.64 32.02
C ASP A 191 -25.16 5.81 31.47
N ALA A 192 -25.24 6.01 30.15
CA ALA A 192 -24.48 7.05 29.45
C ALA A 192 -24.86 8.50 29.83
N THR A 193 -25.85 8.71 30.70
CA THR A 193 -26.20 10.04 31.22
C THR A 193 -25.32 10.48 32.40
N ILE A 194 -24.56 9.55 32.99
CA ILE A 194 -23.67 9.82 34.11
C ILE A 194 -22.35 10.38 33.59
N VAL A 195 -22.05 11.62 33.97
CA VAL A 195 -20.79 12.31 33.68
C VAL A 195 -20.18 12.85 34.96
N MET A 196 -18.85 12.99 35.01
CA MET A 196 -18.17 13.56 36.17
C MET A 196 -18.46 15.06 36.28
N MET A 197 -18.94 15.50 37.44
CA MET A 197 -19.22 16.90 37.77
C MET A 197 -18.07 17.54 38.55
N ALA A 198 -17.47 16.82 39.49
CA ALA A 198 -16.37 17.34 40.33
C ALA A 198 -15.40 16.23 40.75
N VAL A 199 -14.16 16.63 41.06
CA VAL A 199 -13.20 15.80 41.80
C VAL A 199 -13.56 15.87 43.28
N GLY A 200 -13.55 14.74 43.98
CA GLY A 200 -14.00 14.63 45.37
C GLY A 200 -15.44 14.11 45.48
N GLU A 201 -15.93 14.02 46.71
CA GLU A 201 -17.30 13.57 47.00
C GLU A 201 -18.34 14.60 46.54
N CYS A 202 -19.55 14.14 46.22
CA CYS A 202 -20.67 15.06 45.99
C CYS A 202 -21.00 15.81 47.28
N GLU A 203 -21.07 17.13 47.21
CA GLU A 203 -21.60 17.93 48.31
C GLU A 203 -23.11 17.70 48.40
N GLU A 204 -23.59 17.16 49.52
CA GLU A 204 -25.01 17.27 49.80
C GLU A 204 -25.34 18.76 49.90
N VAL A 205 -26.31 19.20 49.10
CA VAL A 205 -26.93 20.51 49.33
C VAL A 205 -27.64 20.42 50.68
N SER A 206 -26.89 20.73 51.72
CA SER A 206 -27.41 21.01 53.04
C SER A 206 -28.47 22.08 52.85
N THR A 207 -29.73 21.72 53.09
CA THR A 207 -30.87 22.65 53.08
C THR A 207 -30.79 23.69 54.22
N THR A 208 -29.60 24.01 54.73
CA THR A 208 -29.40 25.06 55.72
C THR A 208 -29.38 26.46 55.14
N GLU A 209 -29.43 26.67 53.82
CA GLU A 209 -29.69 28.00 53.26
C GLU A 209 -30.62 27.93 52.04
N MET A 210 -31.90 27.63 52.27
CA MET A 210 -32.92 28.33 51.48
C MET A 210 -32.82 29.81 51.88
N PRO A 211 -32.56 30.74 50.96
CA PRO A 211 -32.68 32.14 51.30
C PRO A 211 -34.17 32.35 51.60
N THR A 212 -34.48 32.59 52.88
CA THR A 212 -35.77 33.16 53.23
C THR A 212 -35.94 34.44 52.41
N THR A 213 -37.18 34.70 51.97
CA THR A 213 -37.61 35.84 51.14
C THR A 213 -37.41 37.22 51.79
N THR A 214 -36.42 37.36 52.67
CA THR A 214 -36.11 38.54 53.48
C THR A 214 -34.72 39.13 53.20
N MET A 215 -33.97 38.63 52.22
CA MET A 215 -32.71 39.24 51.76
C MET A 215 -32.77 39.75 50.31
N ILE A 216 -33.87 40.38 49.92
CA ILE A 216 -33.96 41.17 48.66
C ILE A 216 -33.56 42.65 48.87
N GLU A 217 -33.01 43.04 50.04
CA GLU A 217 -32.66 44.45 50.31
C GLU A 217 -31.18 44.76 50.59
N GLU A 218 -30.23 43.91 50.20
CA GLU A 218 -28.80 44.32 50.15
C GLU A 218 -28.14 43.96 48.80
N PHE A 219 -28.87 44.16 47.69
CA PHE A 219 -28.31 44.06 46.33
C PHE A 219 -27.57 45.34 45.86
N TYR A 220 -27.24 46.30 46.71
CA TYR A 220 -26.48 47.47 46.24
C TYR A 220 -25.38 47.85 47.23
N LEU A 221 -24.17 47.99 46.67
CA LEU A 221 -22.90 48.39 47.30
C LEU A 221 -22.17 47.14 47.85
N GLU A 222 -21.06 46.66 47.31
CA GLU A 222 -19.88 47.37 46.83
C GLU A 222 -19.18 46.57 45.72
N GLN A 223 -19.10 47.13 44.51
CA GLN A 223 -17.97 46.83 43.62
C GLN A 223 -16.91 47.90 43.82
N PRO A 224 -15.62 47.54 43.96
CA PRO A 224 -14.55 48.39 43.50
C PRO A 224 -13.96 47.81 42.22
N GLU A 225 -14.07 48.60 41.16
CA GLU A 225 -13.16 48.58 40.02
C GLU A 225 -11.72 48.74 40.54
N ASN A 226 -10.84 47.80 40.19
CA ASN A 226 -9.49 48.09 39.69
C ASN A 226 -8.86 46.85 39.06
#